data_AF-A0A530M1I7-F1
#
_entry.id   AF-A0A530M1I7-F1
#
_cell.length_a   1.000
_cell.length_b   1.000
_cell.length_c   1.000
_cell.angle_alpha   90.00
_cell.angle_beta   90.00
_cell.angle_gamma   90.00
#
_symmetry.space_group_name_H-M   'P 1'
#
loop_
_entity.id
_entity.type
_entity.pdbx_description
1 polymer ?
#
loop_
_entity_poly.entity_id
_entity_poly.type
_entity_poly.pdbx_seq_one_letter_code
_entity_poly.pdbx_strand_id
1 'polypeptide(L)'
;LQYSSSAFFGEDPTVVLAVYQMPGSNALDLQQRVKDKMQELSARFPKGVSYAMHYDTTRFVSASMHDVLVTLGEALVLVVAVVFIFL
;
A
#
# COMPACT_ATOMS: atom_id res chain seq x y z
N LEU A 1 -14.10 -34.62 -12.05
CA LEU A 1 -13.50 -33.27 -12.16
C LEU A 1 -13.76 -32.54 -10.85
N GLN A 2 -12.75 -32.43 -10.00
CA GLN A 2 -12.88 -31.84 -8.67
C GLN A 2 -12.50 -30.35 -8.79
N TYR A 3 -13.50 -29.47 -8.88
CA TYR A 3 -13.30 -28.02 -8.98
C TYR A 3 -13.18 -27.36 -7.59
N SER A 4 -12.49 -28.01 -6.64
CA SER A 4 -12.22 -27.40 -5.33
C SER A 4 -10.89 -26.67 -5.38
N SER A 5 -10.94 -25.34 -5.47
CA SER A 5 -9.77 -24.48 -5.19
C SER A 5 -9.77 -24.17 -3.70
N SER A 6 -8.82 -24.72 -2.96
CA SER A 6 -8.57 -24.41 -1.56
C SER A 6 -7.30 -23.57 -1.47
N ALA A 7 -7.40 -22.40 -0.85
CA ALA A 7 -6.23 -21.59 -0.53
C ALA A 7 -6.04 -21.56 0.99
N PHE A 8 -4.78 -21.51 1.40
CA PHE A 8 -4.36 -21.41 2.79
C PHE A 8 -3.35 -20.28 2.89
N PHE A 9 -3.40 -19.55 3.99
CA PHE A 9 -2.36 -18.60 4.37
C PHE A 9 -1.71 -19.12 5.65
N GLY A 10 -0.54 -19.73 5.53
CA GLY A 10 0.02 -20.54 6.61
C GLY A 10 -0.86 -21.77 6.87
N GLU A 11 -1.35 -21.93 8.09
CA GLU A 11 -2.28 -23.00 8.48
C GLU A 11 -3.77 -22.60 8.36
N ASP A 12 -4.05 -21.32 8.10
CA ASP A 12 -5.41 -20.78 8.09
C ASP A 12 -6.08 -20.90 6.70
N PRO A 13 -7.25 -21.57 6.58
CA PRO A 13 -8.04 -21.58 5.35
C PRO A 13 -8.41 -20.15 4.93
N THR A 14 -8.04 -19.75 3.71
CA THR A 14 -8.14 -18.37 3.24
C THR A 14 -8.72 -18.30 1.83
N VAL A 15 -9.39 -17.20 1.50
CA VAL A 15 -9.77 -16.87 0.13
C VAL A 15 -8.83 -15.80 -0.40
N VAL A 16 -8.18 -16.09 -1.53
CA VAL A 16 -7.28 -15.12 -2.19
C VAL A 16 -8.10 -14.25 -3.15
N LEU A 17 -8.02 -12.93 -2.95
CA LEU A 17 -8.62 -11.95 -3.83
C LEU A 17 -7.51 -11.16 -4.54
N ALA A 18 -7.42 -11.30 -5.86
CA ALA A 18 -6.51 -10.51 -6.68
C ALA A 18 -7.20 -9.22 -7.14
N VAL A 19 -6.60 -8.07 -6.84
CA VAL A 19 -7.06 -6.77 -7.30
C VAL A 19 -6.10 -6.26 -8.36
N TYR A 20 -6.63 -5.96 -9.55
CA TYR A 20 -5.83 -5.46 -10.66
C TYR A 20 -6.11 -3.99 -10.92
N GLN A 21 -5.04 -3.26 -11.18
CA GLN A 21 -5.12 -1.87 -11.56
C GLN A 21 -5.60 -1.74 -13.01
N MET A 22 -6.53 -0.81 -13.25
CA MET A 22 -6.95 -0.47 -14.62
C MET A 22 -5.84 0.32 -15.33
N PRO A 23 -5.62 0.09 -16.64
CA PRO A 23 -4.64 0.86 -17.41
C PRO A 23 -4.87 2.38 -17.30
N GLY A 24 -3.79 3.13 -17.06
CA GLY A 24 -3.85 4.60 -16.93
C GLY A 24 -4.38 5.14 -15.60
N SER A 25 -4.84 4.30 -14.68
CA SER A 25 -5.21 4.73 -13.32
C SER A 25 -3.97 4.94 -12.44
N ASN A 26 -4.13 5.56 -11.26
CA ASN A 26 -3.04 5.72 -10.30
C ASN A 26 -3.02 4.55 -9.30
N ALA A 27 -1.85 3.89 -9.16
CA ALA A 27 -1.71 2.71 -8.32
C ALA A 27 -1.81 3.01 -6.82
N LEU A 28 -1.24 4.13 -6.37
CA LEU A 28 -1.25 4.55 -4.97
C LEU A 28 -2.67 4.93 -4.53
N ASP A 29 -3.40 5.67 -5.38
CA ASP A 29 -4.81 6.00 -5.15
C ASP A 29 -5.68 4.74 -5.14
N LEU A 30 -5.47 3.81 -6.08
CA LEU A 30 -6.17 2.53 -6.08
C LEU A 30 -5.93 1.75 -4.78
N GLN A 31 -4.68 1.62 -4.36
CA GLN A 31 -4.34 0.89 -3.14
C GLN A 31 -5.03 1.50 -1.91
N GLN A 32 -5.04 2.83 -1.81
CA GLN A 32 -5.72 3.54 -0.73
C GLN A 32 -7.23 3.26 -0.75
N ARG A 33 -7.88 3.36 -1.92
CA ARG A 33 -9.32 3.07 -2.06
C ARG A 33 -9.67 1.63 -1.72
N VAL A 34 -8.82 0.67 -2.10
CA VAL A 34 -9.01 -0.76 -1.78
C VAL A 34 -8.92 -0.96 -0.28
N LYS A 35 -7.92 -0.36 0.38
CA LYS A 35 -7.77 -0.41 1.84
C LYS A 35 -8.98 0.17 2.56
N ASP A 36 -9.43 1.35 2.14
CA ASP A 36 -10.59 2.03 2.73
C ASP A 36 -11.86 1.20 2.55
N LYS A 37 -12.06 0.62 1.35
CA LYS A 37 -13.23 -0.22 1.08
C LYS A 37 -13.20 -1.52 1.88
N MET A 38 -12.03 -2.16 2.00
CA MET A 38 -11.89 -3.37 2.82
C MET A 38 -12.12 -3.08 4.30
N GLN A 39 -11.69 -1.92 4.79
CA GLN A 39 -11.97 -1.48 6.16
C GLN A 39 -13.47 -1.28 6.38
N GLU A 40 -14.18 -0.61 5.47
CA GLU A 40 -15.64 -0.46 5.51
C GLU A 40 -16.35 -1.83 5.53
N LEU A 41 -15.95 -2.74 4.64
CA LEU A 41 -16.56 -4.06 4.51
C LEU A 41 -16.28 -4.95 5.73
N SER A 42 -15.10 -4.82 6.34
CA SER A 42 -14.70 -5.63 7.50
C SER A 42 -15.64 -5.49 8.69
N ALA A 43 -16.32 -4.34 8.83
CA ALA A 43 -17.31 -4.11 9.88
C ALA A 43 -18.53 -5.05 9.76
N ARG A 44 -18.76 -5.63 8.59
CA ARG A 44 -19.87 -6.54 8.30
C ARG A 44 -19.46 -8.00 8.30
N PHE A 45 -18.21 -8.31 8.59
CA PHE A 45 -17.73 -9.70 8.59
C PHE A 45 -18.29 -10.48 9.78
N PRO A 46 -18.63 -11.76 9.59
CA PRO A 46 -19.03 -12.62 10.70
C PRO A 46 -17.85 -12.83 11.66
N LYS A 47 -18.15 -13.21 12.91
CA LYS A 47 -17.13 -13.46 13.93
C LYS A 47 -16.14 -14.53 13.44
N GLY A 48 -14.85 -14.25 13.58
CA GLY A 48 -13.77 -15.15 13.16
C GLY A 48 -13.27 -14.93 11.74
N VAL A 49 -13.83 -13.98 10.98
CA VAL A 49 -13.33 -13.62 9.64
C VAL A 49 -12.57 -12.30 9.70
N SER A 50 -11.32 -12.32 9.27
CA SER A 50 -10.46 -11.15 9.08
C SER A 50 -9.92 -11.10 7.66
N TYR A 51 -9.49 -9.91 7.21
CA TYR A 51 -8.76 -9.76 5.96
C TYR A 51 -7.31 -9.35 6.24
N ALA A 52 -6.42 -9.72 5.33
CA ALA A 52 -5.05 -9.25 5.34
C ALA A 52 -4.58 -8.97 3.91
N MET A 53 -3.84 -7.87 3.73
CA MET A 53 -3.25 -7.48 2.45
C MET A 53 -1.74 -7.73 2.52
N HIS A 54 -1.31 -8.93 2.11
CA HIS A 54 0.10 -9.34 2.16
C HIS A 54 0.89 -8.97 0.90
N TYR A 55 0.20 -8.80 -0.22
CA TYR A 55 0.83 -8.44 -1.49
C TYR A 55 0.37 -7.04 -1.91
N ASP A 56 1.30 -6.09 -1.84
CA ASP A 56 1.09 -4.70 -2.22
C ASP A 56 2.31 -4.23 -3.03
N THR A 57 2.11 -4.02 -4.34
CA THR A 57 3.16 -3.56 -5.25
C THR A 57 3.52 -2.08 -5.06
N THR A 58 2.65 -1.30 -4.42
CA THR A 58 2.82 0.14 -4.21
C THR A 58 3.70 0.46 -3.01
N ARG A 59 3.88 -0.49 -2.10
CA ARG A 59 4.65 -0.30 -0.87
C ARG A 59 6.06 0.20 -1.13
N PHE A 60 6.78 -0.38 -2.09
CA PHE A 60 8.12 0.07 -2.47
C PHE A 60 8.11 1.50 -3.00
N VAL A 61 7.20 1.81 -3.93
CA VAL A 61 7.08 3.14 -4.54
C VAL A 61 6.77 4.21 -3.49
N SER A 62 5.84 3.92 -2.56
CA SER A 62 5.47 4.85 -1.50
C SER A 62 6.64 5.16 -0.55
N ALA A 63 7.42 4.14 -0.18
CA ALA A 63 8.61 4.30 0.66
C ALA A 63 9.69 5.13 -0.06
N SER A 64 9.98 4.81 -1.32
CA SER A 64 10.96 5.59 -2.10
C SER A 64 10.53 7.05 -2.28
N MET A 65 9.24 7.31 -2.46
CA MET A 65 8.74 8.70 -2.54
C MET A 65 8.92 9.47 -1.23
N HIS A 66 8.70 8.82 -0.09
CA HIS A 66 8.95 9.42 1.21
C HIS A 66 10.42 9.83 1.36
N ASP A 67 11.35 8.93 1.06
CA ASP A 67 12.78 9.19 1.18
C ASP A 67 13.24 10.32 0.24
N VAL A 68 12.70 10.38 -0.98
CA VAL A 68 12.96 11.48 -1.93
C VAL A 68 12.50 12.82 -1.36
N LEU A 69 11.31 12.87 -0.75
CA LEU A 69 10.79 14.11 -0.15
C LEU A 69 11.64 14.56 1.04
N VAL A 70 12.10 13.63 1.87
CA VAL A 70 13.03 13.93 2.98
C VAL A 70 14.33 14.52 2.43
N THR A 71 14.94 13.85 1.45
CA THR A 71 16.21 14.28 0.85
C THR A 71 16.08 15.65 0.19
N LEU A 72 14.96 15.91 -0.49
CA LEU A 72 14.68 17.21 -1.10
C LEU A 72 14.58 18.33 -0.04
N GLY A 73 13.92 18.04 1.08
CA GLY A 73 13.83 18.95 2.22
C GLY A 73 15.21 19.26 2.82
N GLU A 74 16.03 18.22 3.03
CA GLU A 74 17.41 18.38 3.51
C GLU A 74 18.25 19.24 2.57
N ALA A 75 18.19 18.96 1.26
CA ALA A 75 18.91 19.74 0.26
C ALA A 75 18.49 21.22 0.28
N LEU A 76 17.19 21.51 0.40
CA LEU A 76 16.69 22.88 0.47
C LEU A 76 17.18 23.61 1.72
N VAL A 77 17.14 22.95 2.89
CA VAL A 77 17.65 23.52 4.15
C VAL A 77 19.14 23.80 4.05
N LEU A 78 19.92 22.88 3.50
CA LEU A 78 21.37 23.06 3.32
C LEU A 78 21.68 24.24 2.39
N VAL A 79 20.95 24.38 1.28
CA VAL A 79 21.12 25.53 0.36
C VAL A 79 20.84 26.85 1.08
N VAL A 80 19.74 26.96 1.82
CA VAL A 80 19.40 28.17 2.59
C VAL A 80 20.46 28.49 3.64
N ALA A 81 20.95 27.47 4.36
CA ALA A 81 21.99 27.63 5.37
C ALA A 81 23.30 28.16 4.76
N VAL A 82 23.73 27.59 3.63
CA VAL A 82 24.95 28.03 2.93
C VAL A 82 24.79 29.48 2.44
N VAL A 83 23.67 29.82 1.81
CA VAL A 83 23.43 31.20 1.33
C VAL A 83 23.46 32.21 2.49
N PHE A 84 22.89 31.87 3.64
CA PHE A 84 22.89 32.75 4.82
C PHE A 84 24.28 32.95 5.45
N ILE A 85 25.17 31.96 5.36
CA ILE A 85 26.54 32.06 5.94
C ILE A 85 27.47 32.93 5.07
N PHE A 86 27.27 32.93 3.75
CA PHE A 86 28.17 33.61 2.80
C PHE A 86 27.69 35.00 2.34
N LEU A 87 26.45 35.37 2.64
CA LEU A 87 25.94 36.74 2.51
C LEU A 87 26.13 37.51 3.82
#